data_AF-C7Z647-F1
#
_entry.id   AF-C7Z647-F1
#
_cell.length_a   1.000
_cell.length_b   1.000
_cell.length_c   1.000
_cell.angle_alpha   90.00
_cell.angle_beta   90.00
_cell.angle_gamma   90.00
#
_symmetry.space_group_name_H-M   'P 1'
#
loop_
_entity.id
_entity.type
_entity.pdbx_description
1 polymer ?
#
loop_
_entity_poly.entity_id
_entity_poly.type
_entity_poly.pdbx_seq_one_letter_code
_entity_poly.pdbx_strand_id
1 'polypeptide(L)'
;MRYEDWDVLLFPRDCGIPFREFGVTCEVVQDTEFAHIHGICGLPTVNCFVPSLAPGTPFQISIHSWNTPTISQFTKSYSKHVNDVKFETRLFVDGRLVASTSLNRQCDWPHVIANGYVSEPLKFPVFQQEILQQRQRNVGDALGRIRLVISEGFPRDSLTVPMERVNNIVVFSFQHAPQEVLEGAGIAWPNLSMWQRSPNTSSMS
;
A
#
# COMPACT_ATOMS: atom_id res chain seq x y z
N MET A 1 5.99 -5.77 -1.04
CA MET A 1 6.40 -4.79 0.00
C MET A 1 6.10 -5.36 1.38
N ARG A 2 7.04 -5.25 2.33
CA ARG A 2 6.90 -5.79 3.69
C ARG A 2 6.95 -4.72 4.77
N TYR A 3 6.11 -4.88 5.81
CA TYR A 3 6.12 -4.11 7.05
C TYR A 3 5.81 -5.03 8.22
N GLU A 4 6.73 -5.17 9.17
CA GLU A 4 6.64 -6.19 10.24
C GLU A 4 6.31 -7.58 9.65
N ASP A 5 5.25 -8.24 10.14
CA ASP A 5 4.78 -9.52 9.63
C ASP A 5 3.90 -9.40 8.37
N TRP A 6 3.50 -8.20 7.97
CA TRP A 6 2.65 -7.95 6.81
C TRP A 6 3.47 -7.90 5.52
N ASP A 7 3.03 -8.61 4.49
CA ASP A 7 3.64 -8.57 3.17
C ASP A 7 2.57 -8.50 2.09
N VAL A 8 2.67 -7.49 1.24
CA VAL A 8 1.66 -7.18 0.22
C VAL A 8 2.33 -7.18 -1.13
N LEU A 9 1.79 -8.00 -2.02
CA LEU A 9 2.29 -8.21 -3.37
C LEU A 9 1.20 -7.82 -4.37
N LEU A 10 1.59 -7.07 -5.40
CA LEU A 10 0.73 -6.70 -6.51
C LEU A 10 1.01 -7.62 -7.69
N PHE A 11 -0.03 -8.07 -8.40
CA PHE A 11 0.10 -8.95 -9.57
C PHE A 11 -0.78 -8.46 -10.72
N PRO A 12 -0.34 -8.58 -11.98
CA PRO A 12 -1.28 -8.68 -13.10
C PRO A 12 -2.25 -9.85 -12.84
N ARG A 13 -3.52 -9.72 -13.25
CA ARG A 13 -4.47 -10.82 -13.04
C ARG A 13 -4.01 -12.09 -13.78
N ASP A 14 -4.22 -13.24 -13.15
CA ASP A 14 -3.87 -14.58 -13.65
C ASP A 14 -2.36 -14.82 -13.88
N CYS A 15 -1.51 -13.89 -13.42
CA CYS A 15 -0.07 -14.04 -13.45
C CYS A 15 0.44 -14.59 -12.11
N GLY A 16 1.26 -15.64 -12.14
CA GLY A 16 1.94 -16.18 -10.96
C GLY A 16 3.15 -15.35 -10.49
N ILE A 17 3.48 -14.27 -11.20
CA ILE A 17 4.68 -13.45 -10.96
C ILE A 17 4.22 -12.05 -10.50
N PRO A 18 4.63 -11.61 -9.29
CA PRO A 18 4.29 -10.27 -8.81
C PRO A 18 5.04 -9.20 -9.61
N PHE A 19 4.54 -7.97 -9.55
CA PHE A 19 5.28 -6.83 -10.08
C PHE A 19 6.64 -6.68 -9.42
N ARG A 20 7.60 -6.23 -10.22
CA ARG A 20 8.87 -5.73 -9.69
C ARG A 20 8.61 -4.41 -8.98
N GLU A 21 9.15 -4.30 -7.77
CA GLU A 21 9.07 -3.11 -6.93
C GLU A 21 10.39 -2.35 -7.02
N PHE A 22 10.33 -1.04 -7.25
CA PHE A 22 11.50 -0.17 -7.33
C PHE A 22 11.45 0.93 -6.28
N GLY A 23 12.62 1.31 -5.75
CA GLY A 23 12.74 2.45 -4.83
C GLY A 23 11.87 2.33 -3.58
N VAL A 24 11.86 1.15 -2.95
CA VAL A 24 11.04 0.89 -1.77
C VAL A 24 11.48 1.79 -0.60
N THR A 25 10.57 2.57 -0.03
CA THR A 25 10.81 3.41 1.16
C THR A 25 9.70 3.23 2.19
N CYS A 26 9.97 3.57 3.44
CA CYS A 26 8.97 3.62 4.50
C CYS A 26 9.03 4.98 5.19
N GLU A 27 7.93 5.71 5.14
CA GLU A 27 7.82 7.09 5.64
C GLU A 27 6.55 7.24 6.47
N VAL A 28 6.54 8.22 7.37
CA VAL A 28 5.37 8.51 8.20
C VAL A 28 4.53 9.60 7.51
N VAL A 29 3.26 9.29 7.25
CA VAL A 29 2.28 10.20 6.65
C VAL A 29 1.25 10.61 7.69
N GLN A 30 0.63 11.77 7.55
CA GLN A 30 -0.48 12.17 8.41
C GLN A 30 -1.66 11.18 8.32
N ASP A 31 -2.09 10.63 9.46
CA ASP A 31 -3.28 9.78 9.56
C ASP A 31 -4.56 10.61 9.72
N THR A 32 -5.15 11.06 8.62
CA THR A 32 -6.33 11.93 8.67
C THR A 32 -7.56 11.28 9.32
N GLU A 33 -7.66 9.95 9.35
CA GLU A 33 -8.80 9.24 9.96
C GLU A 33 -8.71 9.26 11.49
N PHE A 34 -7.49 9.19 12.04
CA PHE A 34 -7.24 9.07 13.48
C PHE A 34 -6.52 10.26 14.11
N ALA A 35 -6.33 11.34 13.35
CA ALA A 35 -5.62 12.56 13.76
C ALA A 35 -6.09 13.13 15.11
N HIS A 36 -7.40 13.06 15.36
CA HIS A 36 -8.02 13.64 16.54
C HIS A 36 -7.93 12.75 17.78
N ILE A 37 -7.54 11.48 17.64
CA ILE A 37 -7.61 10.47 18.70
C ILE A 37 -6.23 10.20 19.32
N HIS A 38 -5.15 10.24 18.53
CA HIS A 38 -3.84 9.74 18.98
C HIS A 38 -2.79 10.81 19.33
N GLY A 39 -3.09 12.11 19.14
CA GLY A 39 -2.19 13.22 19.54
C GLY A 39 -0.87 13.33 18.74
N ILE A 40 -0.35 12.24 18.18
CA ILE A 40 0.74 12.17 17.21
C ILE A 40 0.27 11.28 16.06
N CYS A 41 0.00 11.93 14.92
CA CYS A 41 -0.87 11.49 13.83
C CYS A 41 -0.05 10.88 12.67
N GLY A 42 0.83 9.92 12.98
CA GLY A 42 1.72 9.33 11.98
C GLY A 42 1.27 7.92 11.59
N LEU A 43 1.00 7.69 10.31
CA LEU A 43 0.70 6.39 9.73
C LEU A 43 1.91 5.90 8.90
N PRO A 44 2.58 4.81 9.30
CA PRO A 44 3.60 4.17 8.49
C PRO A 44 3.06 3.88 7.08
N THR A 45 3.76 4.40 6.07
CA THR A 45 3.43 4.17 4.66
C THR A 45 4.65 3.61 3.97
N VAL A 46 4.57 2.34 3.55
CA VAL A 46 5.55 1.70 2.69
C VAL A 46 5.20 2.02 1.25
N ASN A 47 6.16 2.52 0.48
CA ASN A 47 5.96 2.99 -0.88
C ASN A 47 6.94 2.34 -1.83
N CYS A 48 6.50 2.11 -3.05
CA CYS A 48 7.38 1.73 -4.15
C CYS A 48 6.84 2.21 -5.49
N PHE A 49 7.66 2.05 -6.53
CA PHE A 49 7.24 2.15 -7.92
C PHE A 49 7.02 0.77 -8.52
N VAL A 50 6.00 0.64 -9.37
CA VAL A 50 5.72 -0.56 -10.16
C VAL A 50 5.46 -0.20 -11.62
N PRO A 51 5.77 -1.08 -12.59
CA PRO A 51 5.44 -0.81 -13.98
C PRO A 51 3.93 -0.85 -14.19
N SER A 52 3.43 0.03 -15.05
CA SER A 52 2.00 0.12 -15.37
C SER A 52 1.54 -1.02 -16.26
N LEU A 53 0.26 -1.39 -16.12
CA LEU A 53 -0.49 -2.09 -17.16
C LEU A 53 -1.27 -1.09 -18.01
N ALA A 54 -1.82 -1.55 -19.14
CA ALA A 54 -2.78 -0.75 -19.88
C ALA A 54 -3.99 -0.40 -18.99
N PRO A 55 -4.55 0.82 -19.06
CA PRO A 55 -5.68 1.20 -18.24
C PRO A 55 -6.86 0.25 -18.40
N GLY A 56 -7.52 -0.09 -17.29
CA GLY A 56 -8.61 -1.07 -17.30
C GLY A 56 -8.16 -2.53 -17.27
N THR A 57 -6.88 -2.83 -17.45
CA THR A 57 -6.35 -4.20 -17.34
C THR A 57 -6.56 -4.71 -15.92
N PRO A 58 -7.04 -5.95 -15.76
CA PRO A 58 -7.29 -6.47 -14.43
C PRO A 58 -6.01 -6.78 -13.66
N PHE A 59 -6.04 -6.55 -12.34
CA PHE A 59 -4.96 -6.89 -11.42
C PHE A 59 -5.49 -7.56 -10.16
N GLN A 60 -4.59 -8.05 -9.31
CA GLN A 60 -4.93 -8.58 -7.99
C GLN A 60 -3.85 -8.22 -6.96
N ILE A 61 -4.24 -8.22 -5.70
CA ILE A 61 -3.35 -8.02 -4.55
C ILE A 61 -3.37 -9.28 -3.70
N SER A 62 -2.19 -9.76 -3.33
CA SER A 62 -2.02 -10.84 -2.36
C SER A 62 -1.51 -10.25 -1.05
N ILE A 63 -2.23 -10.51 0.03
CA ILE A 63 -1.91 -10.06 1.38
C ILE A 63 -1.46 -11.29 2.15
N HIS A 64 -0.28 -11.21 2.75
CA HIS A 64 0.31 -12.26 3.56
C HIS A 64 0.55 -11.74 4.97
N SER A 65 0.49 -12.67 5.93
CA SER A 65 1.10 -12.49 7.23
C SER A 65 2.03 -13.67 7.51
N TRP A 66 3.28 -13.38 7.89
CA TRP A 66 4.29 -14.42 8.15
C TRP A 66 4.14 -15.07 9.53
N ASN A 67 3.44 -14.38 10.45
CA ASN A 67 3.07 -14.86 11.76
C ASN A 67 1.60 -14.49 12.04
N THR A 68 1.06 -14.85 13.20
CA THR A 68 -0.25 -14.34 13.61
C THR A 68 -0.16 -12.84 13.85
N PRO A 69 -0.97 -11.99 13.17
CA PRO A 69 -0.95 -10.56 13.39
C PRO A 69 -1.09 -10.17 14.86
N THR A 70 -0.19 -9.30 15.32
CA THR A 70 -0.17 -8.80 16.70
C THR A 70 -1.12 -7.63 16.83
N ILE A 71 -1.93 -7.62 17.88
CA ILE A 71 -2.82 -6.50 18.21
C ILE A 71 -2.00 -5.38 18.87
N SER A 72 -2.14 -4.15 18.37
CA SER A 72 -1.45 -2.99 18.93
C SER A 72 -1.80 -2.73 20.41
N GLN A 73 -0.88 -2.12 21.15
CA GLN A 73 -1.12 -1.75 22.55
C GLN A 73 -2.29 -0.76 22.69
N PHE A 74 -2.44 0.13 21.71
CA PHE A 74 -3.56 1.06 21.67
C PHE A 74 -4.89 0.30 21.62
N THR A 75 -5.05 -0.62 20.65
CA THR A 75 -6.28 -1.40 20.49
C THR A 75 -6.56 -2.27 21.73
N LYS A 76 -5.53 -2.84 22.37
CA LYS A 76 -5.66 -3.57 23.63
C LYS A 76 -6.19 -2.69 24.78
N SER A 77 -5.82 -1.42 24.79
CA SER A 77 -6.29 -0.46 25.81
C SER A 77 -7.70 0.09 25.52
N TYR A 78 -8.13 0.04 24.26
CA TYR A 78 -9.42 0.58 23.82
C TYR A 78 -10.62 -0.22 24.35
N SER A 79 -10.49 -1.53 24.48
CA SER A 79 -11.59 -2.41 24.92
C SER A 79 -11.09 -3.62 25.71
N LYS A 80 -11.92 -4.13 26.63
CA LYS A 80 -11.68 -5.40 27.33
C LYS A 80 -11.84 -6.63 26.42
N HIS A 81 -12.45 -6.44 25.24
CA HIS A 81 -12.79 -7.49 24.28
C HIS A 81 -11.66 -7.76 23.28
N VAL A 82 -10.42 -7.91 23.76
CA VAL A 82 -9.22 -8.06 22.90
C VAL A 82 -9.32 -9.27 21.96
N ASN A 83 -10.04 -10.32 22.36
CA ASN A 83 -10.24 -11.51 21.54
C ASN A 83 -11.16 -11.29 20.34
N ASP A 84 -11.96 -10.22 20.35
CA ASP A 84 -12.90 -9.88 19.28
C ASP A 84 -12.28 -8.96 18.23
N VAL A 85 -11.01 -8.56 18.41
CA VAL A 85 -10.29 -7.69 17.47
C VAL A 85 -10.16 -8.38 16.11
N LYS A 86 -10.53 -7.64 15.06
CA LYS A 86 -10.35 -8.01 13.67
C LYS A 86 -9.45 -7.02 12.96
N PHE A 87 -8.90 -7.47 11.84
CA PHE A 87 -8.20 -6.61 10.89
C PHE A 87 -9.15 -6.29 9.74
N GLU A 88 -8.98 -5.12 9.13
CA GLU A 88 -9.64 -4.76 7.88
C GLU A 88 -8.60 -4.27 6.90
N THR A 89 -8.72 -4.72 5.67
CA THR A 89 -7.89 -4.29 4.55
C THR A 89 -8.75 -3.51 3.58
N ARG A 90 -8.42 -2.24 3.37
CA ARG A 90 -9.12 -1.34 2.46
C ARG A 90 -8.23 -0.99 1.28
N LEU A 91 -8.70 -1.30 0.08
CA LEU A 91 -7.99 -1.02 -1.16
C LEU A 91 -8.53 0.25 -1.81
N PHE A 92 -7.63 1.19 -2.07
CA PHE A 92 -7.91 2.44 -2.75
C PHE A 92 -7.17 2.52 -4.07
N VAL A 93 -7.83 3.04 -5.10
CA VAL A 93 -7.22 3.38 -6.39
C VAL A 93 -7.54 4.85 -6.67
N ASP A 94 -6.51 5.67 -6.85
CA ASP A 94 -6.67 7.13 -7.03
C ASP A 94 -7.49 7.78 -5.89
N GLY A 95 -7.30 7.31 -4.66
CA GLY A 95 -8.04 7.76 -3.47
C GLY A 95 -9.46 7.24 -3.34
N ARG A 96 -9.97 6.45 -4.29
CA ARG A 96 -11.32 5.86 -4.24
C ARG A 96 -11.25 4.47 -3.63
N LEU A 97 -12.06 4.20 -2.60
CA LEU A 97 -12.20 2.86 -2.01
C LEU A 97 -12.86 1.92 -3.03
N VAL A 98 -12.14 0.88 -3.47
CA VAL A 98 -12.60 -0.08 -4.49
C VAL A 98 -12.86 -1.47 -3.92
N ALA A 99 -12.27 -1.82 -2.78
CA ALA A 99 -12.53 -3.06 -2.07
C ALA A 99 -12.28 -2.90 -0.56
N SER A 100 -12.99 -3.66 0.26
CA SER A 100 -12.67 -3.83 1.69
C SER A 100 -12.96 -5.27 2.11
N THR A 101 -12.07 -5.84 2.92
CA THR A 101 -12.26 -7.18 3.50
C THR A 101 -11.87 -7.19 4.97
N SER A 102 -12.67 -7.85 5.80
CA SER A 102 -12.31 -8.14 7.18
C SER A 102 -11.52 -9.45 7.27
N LEU A 103 -10.39 -9.42 7.97
CA LEU A 103 -9.49 -10.56 8.18
C LEU A 103 -9.47 -10.94 9.66
N ASN A 104 -9.59 -12.24 9.92
CA ASN A 104 -9.39 -12.77 11.27
C ASN A 104 -7.90 -12.98 11.54
N ARG A 105 -7.53 -13.10 12.83
CA ARG A 105 -6.15 -13.38 13.24
C ARG A 105 -5.61 -14.71 12.71
N GLN A 106 -6.49 -15.69 12.59
CA GLN A 106 -6.19 -17.03 12.04
C GLN A 106 -6.64 -17.15 10.59
N CYS A 107 -6.52 -16.07 9.80
CA CYS A 107 -6.85 -16.13 8.38
C CYS A 107 -5.95 -17.15 7.65
N ASP A 108 -6.52 -17.85 6.66
CA ASP A 108 -5.76 -18.66 5.73
C ASP A 108 -4.99 -17.73 4.78
N TRP A 109 -3.70 -17.55 5.03
CA TRP A 109 -2.81 -16.74 4.20
C TRP A 109 -2.31 -17.54 2.98
N PRO A 110 -2.18 -16.91 1.80
CA PRO A 110 -2.49 -15.52 1.49
C PRO A 110 -3.98 -15.22 1.32
N HIS A 111 -4.36 -14.01 1.70
CA HIS A 111 -5.64 -13.44 1.33
C HIS A 111 -5.52 -12.64 0.02
N VAL A 112 -6.25 -13.07 -1.01
CA VAL A 112 -6.19 -12.45 -2.34
C VAL A 112 -7.40 -11.57 -2.59
N ILE A 113 -7.17 -10.31 -2.94
CA ILE A 113 -8.19 -9.37 -3.42
C ILE A 113 -8.03 -9.24 -4.93
N ALA A 114 -8.90 -9.92 -5.68
CA ALA A 114 -8.94 -9.83 -7.15
C ALA A 114 -10.12 -8.99 -7.65
N ASN A 115 -11.21 -8.91 -6.89
CA ASN A 115 -12.44 -8.21 -7.26
C ASN A 115 -12.74 -7.09 -6.25
N GLY A 116 -13.32 -6.00 -6.76
CA GLY A 116 -13.84 -4.90 -5.97
C GLY A 116 -15.28 -5.11 -5.51
N TYR A 117 -15.91 -4.02 -5.09
CA TYR A 117 -17.34 -4.03 -4.79
C TYR A 117 -18.17 -4.50 -6.00
N VAL A 118 -19.29 -5.18 -5.71
CA VAL A 118 -20.18 -5.76 -6.74
C VAL A 118 -19.51 -6.89 -7.55
N SER A 119 -18.41 -7.48 -7.04
CA SER A 119 -17.66 -8.57 -7.68
C SER A 119 -17.06 -8.21 -9.04
N GLU A 120 -16.89 -6.91 -9.34
CA GLU A 120 -16.21 -6.49 -10.56
C GLU A 120 -14.70 -6.69 -10.44
N PRO A 121 -14.00 -7.02 -11.53
CA PRO A 121 -12.54 -7.02 -11.55
C PRO A 121 -11.92 -5.72 -11.07
N LEU A 122 -10.87 -5.79 -10.25
CA LEU A 122 -10.01 -4.64 -10.00
C LEU A 122 -9.32 -4.22 -11.30
N LYS A 123 -9.38 -2.94 -11.63
CA LYS A 123 -8.91 -2.38 -12.91
C LYS A 123 -7.75 -1.42 -12.70
N PHE A 124 -6.69 -1.58 -13.48
CA PHE A 124 -5.52 -0.72 -13.38
C PHE A 124 -5.87 0.73 -13.75
N PRO A 125 -5.45 1.73 -12.95
CA PRO A 125 -5.73 3.14 -13.22
C PRO A 125 -4.96 3.69 -14.43
N VAL A 126 -5.39 4.87 -14.90
CA VAL A 126 -4.70 5.60 -15.98
C VAL A 126 -3.43 6.22 -15.43
N PHE A 127 -2.31 6.07 -16.16
CA PHE A 127 -1.07 6.75 -15.80
C PHE A 127 -1.19 8.26 -16.02
N GLN A 128 -0.90 9.03 -14.97
CA GLN A 128 -0.87 10.49 -15.00
C GLN A 128 0.59 10.95 -15.04
N GLN A 129 1.03 11.43 -16.20
CA GLN A 129 2.44 11.76 -16.45
C GLN A 129 2.95 12.89 -15.55
N GLU A 130 2.05 13.76 -15.12
CA GLU A 130 2.30 14.94 -14.30
C GLU A 130 2.85 14.54 -12.91
N ILE A 131 2.47 13.37 -12.40
CA ILE A 131 2.81 12.93 -11.04
C ILE A 131 4.31 12.63 -10.91
N LEU A 132 4.96 12.11 -11.95
CA LEU A 132 6.41 11.88 -11.92
C LEU A 132 7.24 13.15 -12.15
N GLN A 133 6.63 14.22 -12.67
CA GLN A 133 7.31 15.50 -12.89
C GLN A 133 7.33 16.37 -11.63
N GLN A 134 6.56 16.02 -10.60
CA GLN A 134 6.55 16.75 -9.33
C GLN A 134 7.90 16.58 -8.62
N ARG A 135 8.61 17.71 -8.38
CA ARG A 135 9.91 17.72 -7.68
C ARG A 135 9.85 17.21 -6.24
N GLN A 136 8.69 17.30 -5.59
CA GLN A 136 8.48 16.80 -4.24
C GLN A 136 7.53 15.61 -4.32
N ARG A 137 8.05 14.42 -4.01
CA ARG A 137 7.21 13.23 -3.85
C ARG A 137 6.37 13.42 -2.58
N ASN A 138 5.07 13.60 -2.73
CA ASN A 138 4.16 13.54 -1.60
C ASN A 138 3.63 12.12 -1.44
N VAL A 139 4.20 11.38 -0.50
CA VAL A 139 3.78 10.02 -0.14
C VAL A 139 2.35 9.98 0.44
N GLY A 140 1.85 11.11 0.95
CA GLY A 140 0.47 11.27 1.37
C GLY A 140 -0.53 11.41 0.23
N ASP A 141 -0.11 11.71 -1.00
CA ASP A 141 -1.02 11.84 -2.13
C ASP A 141 -1.65 10.48 -2.48
N ALA A 142 -2.89 10.51 -2.94
CA ALA A 142 -3.65 9.32 -3.32
C ALA A 142 -3.75 9.14 -4.84
N LEU A 143 -3.54 10.20 -5.62
CA LEU A 143 -3.61 10.16 -7.09
C LEU A 143 -2.45 9.37 -7.70
N GLY A 144 -2.74 8.60 -8.75
CA GLY A 144 -1.76 7.76 -9.45
C GLY A 144 -1.23 6.59 -8.62
N ARG A 145 -1.97 6.18 -7.59
CA ARG A 145 -1.53 5.15 -6.64
C ARG A 145 -2.61 4.13 -6.38
N ILE A 146 -2.15 2.90 -6.22
CA ILE A 146 -2.90 1.78 -5.66
C ILE A 146 -2.45 1.67 -4.19
N ARG A 147 -3.36 1.91 -3.23
CA ARG A 147 -3.05 1.95 -1.80
C ARG A 147 -3.86 0.91 -1.03
N LEU A 148 -3.19 0.05 -0.27
CA LEU A 148 -3.83 -0.85 0.67
C LEU A 148 -3.60 -0.34 2.09
N VAL A 149 -4.67 -0.05 2.82
CA VAL A 149 -4.62 0.32 4.25
C VAL A 149 -5.00 -0.91 5.07
N ILE A 150 -4.18 -1.24 6.08
CA ILE A 150 -4.50 -2.26 7.07
C ILE A 150 -4.87 -1.57 8.38
N SER A 151 -6.04 -1.87 8.91
CA SER A 151 -6.59 -1.28 10.12
C SER A 151 -6.95 -2.37 11.15
N GLU A 152 -6.94 -2.01 12.43
CA GLU A 152 -7.49 -2.81 13.52
C GLU A 152 -8.86 -2.25 13.93
N GLY A 153 -9.73 -3.13 14.39
CA GLY A 153 -11.03 -2.73 14.89
C GLY A 153 -11.82 -3.83 15.55
N PHE A 154 -13.05 -3.48 15.93
CA PHE A 154 -14.01 -4.38 16.54
C PHE A 154 -15.20 -4.58 15.59
N PRO A 155 -15.74 -5.80 15.48
CA PRO A 155 -16.94 -6.02 14.69
C PRO A 155 -18.11 -5.19 15.22
N ARG A 156 -18.91 -4.65 14.31
CA ARG A 156 -20.15 -3.94 14.63
C ARG A 156 -21.34 -4.71 14.08
N ASP A 157 -22.45 -4.62 14.80
CA ASP A 157 -23.74 -5.11 14.32
C ASP A 157 -24.37 -4.07 13.39
N SER A 158 -23.72 -3.83 12.25
CA SER A 158 -24.17 -2.89 11.22
C SER A 158 -23.79 -3.42 9.84
N LEU A 159 -24.79 -3.54 8.97
CA LEU A 159 -24.59 -3.97 7.59
C LEU A 159 -23.85 -2.94 6.74
N THR A 160 -23.89 -1.66 7.13
CA THR A 160 -23.27 -0.56 6.38
C THR A 160 -21.90 -0.18 6.92
N VAL A 161 -21.66 -0.41 8.22
CA VAL A 161 -20.39 -0.13 8.90
C VAL A 161 -20.03 -1.34 9.76
N PRO A 162 -19.58 -2.45 9.15
CA PRO A 162 -19.43 -3.74 9.83
C PRO A 162 -18.25 -3.78 10.81
N MET A 163 -17.40 -2.76 10.83
CA MET A 163 -16.27 -2.66 11.74
C MET A 163 -16.10 -1.25 12.30
N GLU A 164 -15.85 -1.17 13.59
CA GLU A 164 -15.31 0.00 14.28
C GLU A 164 -13.79 -0.01 14.16
N ARG A 165 -13.25 0.73 13.20
CA ARG A 165 -11.80 0.94 13.14
C ARG A 165 -11.37 1.80 14.32
N VAL A 166 -10.30 1.38 15.00
CA VAL A 166 -9.72 2.10 16.14
C VAL A 166 -8.28 2.54 15.87
N ASN A 167 -7.61 1.90 14.91
CA ASN A 167 -6.23 2.19 14.55
C ASN A 167 -5.95 1.81 13.10
N ASN A 168 -5.21 2.65 12.36
CA ASN A 168 -4.56 2.25 11.11
C ASN A 168 -3.14 1.79 11.44
N ILE A 169 -2.76 0.60 10.97
CA ILE A 169 -1.45 0.00 11.24
C ILE A 169 -0.43 0.49 10.24
N VAL A 170 -0.74 0.33 8.95
CA VAL A 170 0.19 0.57 7.85
C VAL A 170 -0.56 0.80 6.55
N VAL A 171 0.06 1.56 5.65
CA VAL A 171 -0.33 1.69 4.25
C VAL A 171 0.74 1.13 3.34
N PHE A 172 0.33 0.31 2.37
CA PHE A 172 1.16 -0.11 1.25
C PHE A 172 0.73 0.69 0.02
N SER A 173 1.62 1.50 -0.54
CA SER A 173 1.35 2.46 -1.60
C SER A 173 2.20 2.18 -2.83
N PHE A 174 1.56 1.71 -3.90
CA PHE A 174 2.18 1.39 -5.17
C PHE A 174 1.93 2.55 -6.13
N GLN A 175 3.00 3.31 -6.46
CA GLN A 175 2.95 4.31 -7.51
C GLN A 175 3.28 3.65 -8.84
N HIS A 176 2.41 3.78 -9.83
CA HIS A 176 2.62 3.13 -11.12
C HIS A 176 3.08 4.12 -12.18
N ALA A 177 3.94 3.67 -13.09
CA ALA A 177 4.27 4.38 -14.32
C ALA A 177 4.71 3.41 -15.41
N PRO A 178 4.62 3.76 -16.71
CA PRO A 178 5.16 2.93 -17.78
C PRO A 178 6.64 2.62 -17.55
N GLN A 179 7.07 1.43 -17.96
CA GLN A 179 8.41 0.93 -17.69
C GLN A 179 9.49 1.89 -18.23
N GLU A 180 9.31 2.37 -19.45
CA GLU A 180 10.20 3.32 -20.12
C GLU A 180 10.29 4.66 -19.39
N VAL A 181 9.21 5.08 -18.71
CA VAL A 181 9.22 6.31 -17.90
C VAL A 181 9.99 6.10 -16.61
N LEU A 182 9.83 4.94 -15.96
CA LEU A 182 10.60 4.58 -14.76
C LEU A 182 12.09 4.45 -15.07
N GLU A 183 12.46 3.87 -16.22
CA GLU A 183 13.84 3.75 -16.70
C GLU A 183 14.44 5.13 -17.01
N GLY A 184 13.71 5.97 -17.76
CA GLY A 184 14.12 7.33 -18.08
C GLY A 184 14.28 8.23 -16.85
N ALA A 185 13.53 7.97 -15.78
CA ALA A 185 13.66 8.64 -14.49
C ALA A 185 14.75 8.05 -13.58
N GLY A 186 15.46 7.01 -14.01
CA GLY A 186 16.47 6.32 -13.19
C GLY A 186 15.89 5.61 -11.97
N ILE A 187 14.62 5.21 -12.02
CA ILE A 187 13.93 4.46 -10.96
C ILE A 187 14.01 2.96 -11.24
N ALA A 188 13.77 2.54 -12.49
CA ALA A 188 13.83 1.16 -12.92
C ALA A 188 15.13 0.83 -13.67
N TRP A 189 15.41 -0.46 -13.79
CA TRP A 189 16.50 -0.97 -14.64
C TRP A 189 16.02 -1.10 -16.10
N PRO A 190 16.85 -0.77 -17.11
CA PRO A 190 18.20 -0.20 -17.00
C PRO A 190 18.23 1.24 -16.49
N ASN A 191 19.13 1.51 -15.55
CA ASN A 191 19.33 2.84 -14.99
C ASN A 191 20.68 3.42 -15.47
N LEU A 192 20.64 4.22 -16.54
CA LEU A 192 21.83 4.83 -17.11
C LEU A 192 22.54 5.79 -16.15
N SER A 193 21.81 6.40 -15.21
CA SER A 193 22.40 7.33 -14.23
C SER A 193 23.41 6.66 -13.30
N MET A 194 23.29 5.34 -13.06
CA MET A 194 24.24 4.59 -12.23
C MET A 194 25.63 4.44 -12.88
N TRP A 195 25.70 4.55 -14.21
CA TRP A 195 26.93 4.41 -14.98
C TRP A 195 27.59 5.76 -15.28
N GLN A 196 26.86 6.85 -15.09
CA GLN A 196 27.39 8.23 -15.16
C GLN A 196 28.09 8.55 -13.83
N ARG A 197 29.28 7.97 -13.62
CA ARG A 197 30.15 8.36 -12.50
C ARG A 197 30.40 9.86 -12.55
N SER A 198 30.22 10.55 -11.42
CA SER A 198 30.79 11.89 -11.21
C SER A 198 32.28 11.84 -11.56
N PRO A 199 32.85 12.84 -12.25
CA PRO A 199 34.29 12.92 -12.37
C PRO A 199 34.86 12.91 -10.96
N ASN A 200 35.74 11.95 -10.66
CA ASN A 200 36.53 11.97 -9.45
C ASN A 200 37.18 13.35 -9.35
N THR A 201 36.68 14.23 -8.49
CA THR A 201 37.50 15.29 -7.92
C THR A 201 38.44 14.60 -6.94
N SER A 202 39.44 13.92 -7.49
CA SER A 202 40.70 13.68 -6.80
C SER A 202 41.26 15.07 -6.50
N SER A 203 40.92 15.58 -5.32
CA SER A 203 41.56 16.74 -4.72
C SER A 203 43.04 16.42 -4.62
N MET A 204 43.82 17.01 -5.53
CA MET A 204 45.26 17.12 -5.38
C MET A 204 45.50 17.96 -4.12
N SER A 205 45.95 17.29 -3.06
CA SER A 205 46.64 17.89 -1.92
C SER A 205 48.14 17.94 -2.20
#